data_AF-A0A8I1U0E9-F1
#
_entry.id   AF-A0A8I1U0E9-F1
#
_cell.length_a   1.000
_cell.length_b   1.000
_cell.length_c   1.000
_cell.angle_alpha   90.00
_cell.angle_beta   90.00
_cell.angle_gamma   90.00
#
_symmetry.space_group_name_H-M   'P 1'
#
loop_
_entity.id
_entity.type
_entity.pdbx_description
1 polymer ?
#
loop_
_entity_poly.entity_id
_entity_poly.type
_entity_poly.pdbx_seq_one_letter_code
_entity_poly.pdbx_strand_id
1 'polypeptide(L)'
;MLFKLLKGVKQYKQNQYLKQQELLKKLQQGQHPSTLFITCADSRIVPSLLTHSEPGKLFMTRNVGALVPTDDKSSLSMDAVLEYALKGLRVKQIILCGHSHCGAMHGLQQENLEETLPNTAAWLQAVKSNITNSSVDTNSLEQITRESIKQQFNQLNAHSLVREYIQAGQLAVFAWHYYFETGEVYYYSPEEKQFNLYDPSQEHGLSFDVTLKEGLNYFQQHLYPQQQTLFKNLAHGQKPSVYFVTCSDSRVAPADFLQADPGEVFITRNIGNMVPPWREGQISGEAAALEFALKQLEIKDIVVCGHSECGAMNGLADLQQIQHLPQVSSWLKQNTPESTTKTASIPELTRQNTLNQIANIKSYPTVQEKIAAKELNVHAWYYDFAQGEVYIYHEQQHAFLDLETSITQALSSTLMSTRIHEFVQKKVTAFVETLLRTHRLDEAKNLVTQLRLTGSVTAIWDYIGEECERELWSEYGELCDNIHDSRFVYLIAEAKKTVLNLDSVQQQLEHKARSPSATGFGLFQITPEVLAAKNECCRCSLM
;
A
#
# COMPACT_ATOMS: atom_id res chain seq x y z
N MET A 1 5.20 0.56 -9.81
CA MET A 1 4.42 0.38 -8.57
C MET A 1 3.51 1.56 -8.28
N LEU A 2 4.00 2.81 -8.19
CA LEU A 2 3.11 3.99 -8.18
C LEU A 2 2.03 3.94 -9.28
N PHE A 3 2.40 3.55 -10.51
CA PHE A 3 1.46 3.36 -11.62
C PHE A 3 0.32 2.38 -11.32
N LYS A 4 0.54 1.33 -10.52
CA LYS A 4 -0.52 0.41 -10.11
C LYS A 4 -1.55 1.12 -9.24
N LEU A 5 -1.11 1.93 -8.28
CA LEU A 5 -2.01 2.73 -7.45
C LEU A 5 -2.77 3.77 -8.30
N LEU A 6 -2.10 4.43 -9.25
CA LEU A 6 -2.75 5.39 -10.15
C LEU A 6 -3.83 4.73 -11.02
N LYS A 7 -3.56 3.52 -11.54
CA LYS A 7 -4.56 2.70 -12.24
C LYS A 7 -5.75 2.42 -11.34
N GLY A 8 -5.50 1.99 -10.10
CA GLY A 8 -6.55 1.71 -9.14
C GLY A 8 -7.42 2.93 -8.83
N VAL A 9 -6.82 4.10 -8.62
CA VAL A 9 -7.58 5.35 -8.44
C VAL A 9 -8.41 5.69 -9.67
N LYS A 10 -7.85 5.56 -10.88
CA LYS A 10 -8.58 5.82 -12.13
C LYS A 10 -9.78 4.87 -12.28
N GLN A 11 -9.57 3.58 -12.02
CA GLN A 11 -10.64 2.57 -12.04
C GLN A 11 -11.70 2.80 -10.96
N TYR A 12 -11.30 3.20 -9.75
CA TYR A 12 -12.21 3.57 -8.67
C TYR A 12 -13.11 4.72 -9.12
N LYS A 13 -12.53 5.80 -9.65
CA LYS A 13 -13.27 6.97 -10.11
C LYS A 13 -14.27 6.64 -11.22
N GLN A 14 -13.87 5.81 -12.18
CA GLN A 14 -14.69 5.44 -13.33
C GLN A 14 -15.80 4.44 -12.99
N ASN A 15 -15.63 3.62 -11.95
CA ASN A 15 -16.52 2.50 -11.65
C ASN A 15 -17.15 2.58 -10.26
N GLN A 16 -16.34 2.42 -9.20
CA GLN A 16 -16.84 2.22 -7.84
C GLN A 16 -17.35 3.51 -7.20
N TYR A 17 -16.67 4.64 -7.42
CA TYR A 17 -17.09 5.94 -6.91
C TYR A 17 -18.50 6.30 -7.36
N LEU A 18 -18.86 6.04 -8.62
CA LEU A 18 -20.20 6.32 -9.15
C LEU A 18 -21.31 5.58 -8.39
N LYS A 19 -21.02 4.37 -7.90
CA LYS A 19 -21.98 3.58 -7.08
C LYS A 19 -22.13 4.14 -5.65
N GLN A 20 -21.10 4.81 -5.14
CA GLN A 20 -21.03 5.32 -3.77
C GLN A 20 -21.17 6.85 -3.66
N GLN A 21 -21.29 7.56 -4.78
CA GLN A 21 -21.22 9.03 -4.85
C GLN A 21 -22.20 9.71 -3.89
N GLU A 22 -23.45 9.24 -3.85
CA GLU A 22 -24.48 9.83 -2.98
C GLU A 22 -24.22 9.56 -1.50
N LEU A 23 -23.65 8.41 -1.15
CA LEU A 23 -23.20 8.12 0.21
C LEU A 23 -22.04 9.08 0.60
N LEU A 24 -21.03 9.20 -0.25
CA LEU A 24 -19.84 10.01 0.01
C LEU A 24 -20.16 11.51 0.13
N LYS A 25 -21.06 12.04 -0.70
CA LYS A 25 -21.56 13.42 -0.55
C LYS A 25 -22.25 13.64 0.80
N LYS A 26 -23.09 12.70 1.24
CA LYS A 26 -23.76 12.79 2.56
C LYS A 26 -22.74 12.81 3.71
N LEU A 27 -21.66 12.03 3.58
CA LEU A 27 -20.58 11.97 4.58
C LEU A 27 -19.74 13.26 4.69
N GLN A 28 -19.92 14.25 3.81
CA GLN A 28 -19.36 15.59 4.03
C GLN A 28 -19.92 16.27 5.27
N GLN A 29 -21.18 16.00 5.61
CA GLN A 29 -21.87 16.63 6.74
C GLN A 29 -21.42 16.10 8.10
N GLY A 30 -20.67 14.99 8.11
CA GLY A 30 -20.16 14.37 9.32
C GLY A 30 -19.98 12.87 9.19
N GLN A 31 -19.25 12.30 10.16
CA GLN A 31 -19.07 10.86 10.28
C GLN A 31 -19.69 10.39 11.60
N HIS A 32 -20.35 9.23 11.58
CA HIS A 32 -20.95 8.61 12.76
C HIS A 32 -20.65 7.11 12.82
N PRO A 33 -19.36 6.71 12.87
CA PRO A 33 -19.00 5.32 13.02
C PRO A 33 -19.46 4.80 14.39
N SER A 34 -19.99 3.58 14.45
CA SER A 34 -20.33 2.92 15.71
C SER A 34 -19.13 2.23 16.36
N THR A 35 -18.06 2.02 15.60
CA THR A 35 -16.93 1.15 15.96
C THR A 35 -15.60 1.83 15.74
N LEU A 36 -14.72 1.76 16.74
CA LEU A 36 -13.27 1.91 16.57
C LEU A 36 -12.65 0.54 16.31
N PHE A 37 -12.00 0.37 15.17
CA PHE A 37 -11.28 -0.84 14.79
C PHE A 37 -9.77 -0.63 14.91
N ILE A 38 -9.13 -1.34 15.84
CA ILE A 38 -7.69 -1.30 16.12
C ILE A 38 -7.07 -2.55 15.50
N THR A 39 -6.14 -2.40 14.56
CA THR A 39 -5.52 -3.57 13.92
C THR A 39 -4.08 -3.31 13.44
N CYS A 40 -3.46 -4.33 12.86
CA CYS A 40 -2.08 -4.28 12.39
C CYS A 40 -1.93 -3.44 11.11
N ALA A 41 -0.75 -2.86 10.90
CA ALA A 41 -0.39 -2.19 9.65
C ALA A 41 -0.18 -3.18 8.47
N ASP A 42 -0.11 -4.47 8.76
CA ASP A 42 0.08 -5.58 7.82
C ASP A 42 -0.82 -5.49 6.58
N SER A 43 -0.24 -5.65 5.40
CA SER A 43 -0.97 -5.41 4.15
C SER A 43 -2.10 -6.41 3.87
N ARG A 44 -2.10 -7.56 4.55
CA ARG A 44 -3.05 -8.66 4.31
C ARG A 44 -4.38 -8.46 5.03
N ILE A 45 -4.42 -7.68 6.12
CA ILE A 45 -5.66 -7.38 6.83
C ILE A 45 -6.34 -6.13 6.25
N VAL A 46 -7.57 -6.31 5.77
CA VAL A 46 -8.42 -5.25 5.21
C VAL A 46 -9.74 -5.22 6.00
N PRO A 47 -9.88 -4.34 7.02
CA PRO A 47 -11.05 -4.36 7.90
C PRO A 47 -12.40 -4.14 7.20
N SER A 48 -12.44 -3.25 6.19
CA SER A 48 -13.68 -3.00 5.42
C SER A 48 -14.13 -4.24 4.64
N LEU A 49 -13.20 -5.00 4.08
CA LEU A 49 -13.46 -6.28 3.42
C LEU A 49 -13.95 -7.33 4.42
N LEU A 50 -13.22 -7.51 5.53
CA LEU A 50 -13.51 -8.51 6.56
C LEU A 50 -14.90 -8.32 7.19
N THR A 51 -15.32 -7.07 7.36
CA THR A 51 -16.58 -6.71 8.02
C THR A 51 -17.65 -6.21 7.04
N HIS A 52 -17.40 -6.30 5.73
CA HIS A 52 -18.26 -5.77 4.68
C HIS A 52 -18.79 -4.35 4.96
N SER A 53 -17.94 -3.49 5.51
CA SER A 53 -18.33 -2.16 5.98
C SER A 53 -18.14 -1.10 4.91
N GLU A 54 -19.17 -0.28 4.70
CA GLU A 54 -19.11 0.90 3.83
C GLU A 54 -18.26 2.03 4.44
N PRO A 55 -17.77 2.98 3.61
CA PRO A 55 -17.21 4.23 4.09
C PRO A 55 -18.15 4.92 5.10
N GLY A 56 -17.58 5.47 6.16
CA GLY A 56 -18.29 6.13 7.26
C GLY A 56 -18.56 5.23 8.46
N LYS A 57 -18.50 3.90 8.32
CA LYS A 57 -18.91 2.95 9.37
C LYS A 57 -17.84 2.59 10.39
N LEU A 58 -16.58 2.56 9.98
CA LEU A 58 -15.46 2.14 10.82
C LEU A 58 -14.44 3.27 10.98
N PHE A 59 -14.29 3.75 12.21
CA PHE A 59 -13.13 4.58 12.57
C PHE A 59 -11.95 3.64 12.83
N MET A 60 -10.80 3.84 12.21
CA MET A 60 -9.72 2.83 12.24
C MET A 60 -8.38 3.39 12.68
N THR A 61 -7.67 2.65 13.53
CA THR A 61 -6.23 2.86 13.75
C THR A 61 -5.46 1.62 13.34
N ARG A 62 -4.31 1.83 12.71
CA ARG A 62 -3.44 0.75 12.25
C ARG A 62 -2.00 1.06 12.62
N ASN A 63 -1.36 0.14 13.35
CA ASN A 63 0.04 0.24 13.75
C ASN A 63 0.71 -1.16 13.72
N VAL A 64 2.02 -1.22 13.89
CA VAL A 64 2.75 -2.51 13.90
C VAL A 64 2.30 -3.35 15.09
N GLY A 65 1.67 -4.50 14.83
CA GLY A 65 1.26 -5.45 15.86
C GLY A 65 -0.11 -5.19 16.52
N ALA A 66 -0.86 -4.17 16.08
CA ALA A 66 -2.13 -3.78 16.71
C ALA A 66 -2.00 -3.42 18.20
N LEU A 67 -0.91 -2.75 18.58
CA LEU A 67 -0.60 -2.46 19.97
C LEU A 67 -1.36 -1.26 20.53
N VAL A 68 -1.62 -1.30 21.83
CA VAL A 68 -2.21 -0.23 22.65
C VAL A 68 -1.24 0.03 23.82
N PRO A 69 -0.26 0.94 23.64
CA PRO A 69 0.76 1.19 24.64
C PRO A 69 0.19 1.73 25.96
N THR A 70 0.87 1.42 27.07
CA THR A 70 0.50 1.88 28.42
C THR A 70 1.36 3.04 28.94
N ASP A 71 2.41 3.44 28.20
CA ASP A 71 3.38 4.44 28.65
C ASP A 71 3.12 5.82 28.02
N ASP A 72 3.02 6.86 28.85
CA ASP A 72 2.74 8.27 28.46
C ASP A 72 3.63 8.82 27.33
N LYS A 73 4.80 8.21 27.08
CA LYS A 73 5.76 8.69 26.05
C LYS A 73 5.56 8.04 24.67
N SER A 74 4.98 6.84 24.60
CA SER A 74 4.74 6.12 23.33
C SER A 74 3.25 6.04 22.98
N SER A 75 2.36 6.45 23.89
CA SER A 75 0.91 6.33 23.77
C SER A 75 0.21 7.47 23.03
N LEU A 76 0.84 8.65 22.83
CA LEU A 76 0.13 9.87 22.44
C LEU A 76 -0.74 9.72 21.17
N SER A 77 -0.27 8.96 20.17
CA SER A 77 -1.05 8.66 18.95
C SER A 77 -2.30 7.82 19.27
N MET A 78 -2.15 6.77 20.08
CA MET A 78 -3.25 5.90 20.50
C MET A 78 -4.23 6.61 21.45
N ASP A 79 -3.72 7.42 22.38
CA ASP A 79 -4.54 8.19 23.32
C ASP A 79 -5.40 9.22 22.57
N ALA A 80 -4.84 9.89 21.55
CA ALA A 80 -5.58 10.78 20.68
C ALA A 80 -6.67 10.01 19.89
N VAL A 81 -6.38 8.80 19.40
CA VAL A 81 -7.37 7.94 18.73
C VAL A 81 -8.49 7.55 19.68
N LEU A 82 -8.18 7.04 20.88
CA LEU A 82 -9.16 6.63 21.88
C LEU A 82 -10.01 7.82 22.33
N GLU A 83 -9.39 8.96 22.60
CA GLU A 83 -10.08 10.18 23.00
C GLU A 83 -11.04 10.67 21.92
N TYR A 84 -10.59 10.75 20.67
CA TYR A 84 -11.44 11.18 19.57
C TYR A 84 -12.58 10.19 19.31
N ALA A 85 -12.31 8.88 19.38
CA ALA A 85 -13.34 7.86 19.18
C ALA A 85 -14.44 7.93 20.25
N LEU A 86 -14.07 8.08 21.53
CA LEU A 86 -15.02 8.01 22.65
C LEU A 86 -15.71 9.33 22.95
N LYS A 87 -14.97 10.45 22.93
CA LYS A 87 -15.53 11.78 23.22
C LYS A 87 -16.06 12.48 21.96
N GLY A 88 -15.29 12.43 20.87
CA GLY A 88 -15.62 13.09 19.61
C GLY A 88 -16.70 12.37 18.81
N LEU A 89 -16.47 11.08 18.52
CA LEU A 89 -17.36 10.27 17.67
C LEU A 89 -18.40 9.48 18.47
N ARG A 90 -18.15 9.24 19.76
CA ARG A 90 -19.00 8.47 20.67
C ARG A 90 -19.29 7.05 20.15
N VAL A 91 -18.24 6.39 19.64
CA VAL A 91 -18.32 4.99 19.24
C VAL A 91 -18.86 4.14 20.40
N LYS A 92 -19.61 3.09 20.07
CA LYS A 92 -20.25 2.19 21.04
C LYS A 92 -19.44 0.94 21.30
N GLN A 93 -18.45 0.67 20.45
CA GLN A 93 -17.58 -0.48 20.60
C GLN A 93 -16.18 -0.25 20.08
N ILE A 94 -15.23 -0.98 20.66
CA ILE A 94 -13.86 -1.15 20.17
C ILE A 94 -13.67 -2.60 19.78
N ILE A 95 -13.17 -2.83 18.56
CA ILE A 95 -12.67 -4.14 18.12
C ILE A 95 -11.16 -4.04 17.97
N LEU A 96 -10.44 -4.75 18.83
CA LEU A 96 -9.02 -5.02 18.69
C LEU A 96 -8.87 -6.30 17.86
N CYS A 97 -8.26 -6.23 16.69
CA CYS A 97 -8.10 -7.38 15.80
C CYS A 97 -6.63 -7.63 15.50
N GLY A 98 -6.09 -8.71 16.06
CA GLY A 98 -4.84 -9.33 15.59
C GLY A 98 -5.11 -10.34 14.47
N HIS A 99 -4.06 -10.91 13.91
CA HIS A 99 -4.18 -11.82 12.77
C HIS A 99 -3.07 -12.88 12.74
N SER A 100 -3.33 -13.99 12.04
CA SER A 100 -2.35 -15.05 11.81
C SER A 100 -1.12 -14.51 11.07
N HIS A 101 0.04 -15.14 11.30
CA HIS A 101 1.31 -14.79 10.64
C HIS A 101 1.74 -13.32 10.79
N CYS A 102 1.43 -12.68 11.93
CA CYS A 102 1.81 -11.29 12.17
C CYS A 102 3.33 -11.09 12.17
N GLY A 103 3.83 -10.26 11.24
CA GLY A 103 5.27 -10.01 11.09
C GLY A 103 5.91 -9.38 12.33
N ALA A 104 5.17 -8.56 13.07
CA ALA A 104 5.63 -7.97 14.33
C ALA A 104 5.83 -9.04 15.41
N MET A 105 4.87 -9.96 15.54
CA MET A 105 4.92 -11.06 16.50
C MET A 105 6.00 -12.08 16.13
N HIS A 106 6.18 -12.34 14.84
CA HIS A 106 7.29 -13.15 14.33
C HIS A 106 8.65 -12.50 14.61
N GLY A 107 8.73 -11.17 14.52
CA GLY A 107 9.93 -10.41 14.89
C GLY A 107 10.38 -10.65 16.33
N LEU A 108 9.46 -10.86 17.27
CA LEU A 108 9.78 -11.17 18.67
C LEU A 108 10.47 -12.53 18.85
N GLN A 109 10.39 -13.43 17.86
CA GLN A 109 11.09 -14.71 17.86
C GLN A 109 12.53 -14.59 17.34
N GLN A 110 12.91 -13.44 16.78
CA GLN A 110 14.24 -13.21 16.22
C GLN A 110 15.18 -12.65 17.28
N GLU A 111 16.37 -13.25 17.41
CA GLU A 111 17.38 -12.85 18.42
C GLU A 111 18.00 -11.49 18.13
N ASN A 112 17.99 -11.05 16.86
CA ASN A 112 18.64 -9.82 16.39
C ASN A 112 17.65 -8.68 16.07
N LEU A 113 16.43 -8.73 16.62
CA LEU A 113 15.42 -7.70 16.38
C LEU A 113 15.91 -6.30 16.79
N GLU A 114 16.55 -6.20 17.95
CA GLU A 114 17.12 -4.96 18.49
C GLU A 114 18.21 -4.35 17.60
N GLU A 115 18.97 -5.18 16.89
CA GLU A 115 20.05 -4.75 16.00
C GLU A 115 19.50 -4.33 14.63
N THR A 116 18.57 -5.10 14.09
CA THR A 116 18.05 -4.91 12.73
C THR A 116 16.96 -3.84 12.66
N LEU A 117 16.06 -3.84 13.65
CA LEU A 117 14.87 -2.99 13.72
C LEU A 117 14.73 -2.35 15.13
N PRO A 118 15.67 -1.49 15.57
CA PRO A 118 15.68 -0.94 16.94
C PRO A 118 14.40 -0.18 17.33
N ASN A 119 13.79 0.58 16.41
CA ASN A 119 12.55 1.30 16.71
C ASN A 119 11.38 0.32 16.90
N THR A 120 11.34 -0.72 16.06
CA THR A 120 10.35 -1.78 16.13
C THR A 120 10.53 -2.63 17.40
N ALA A 121 11.76 -2.95 17.77
CA ALA A 121 12.09 -3.67 19.00
C ALA A 121 11.62 -2.89 20.23
N ALA A 122 11.96 -1.60 20.29
CA ALA A 122 11.54 -0.71 21.38
C ALA A 122 10.00 -0.59 21.46
N TRP A 123 9.32 -0.52 20.31
CA TRP A 123 7.86 -0.53 20.25
C TRP A 123 7.23 -1.83 20.76
N LEU A 124 7.83 -2.97 20.47
CA LEU A 124 7.34 -4.29 20.87
C LEU A 124 7.79 -4.72 22.28
N GLN A 125 8.58 -3.90 22.98
CA GLN A 125 9.21 -4.28 24.24
C GLN A 125 8.21 -4.72 25.32
N ALA A 126 7.09 -4.00 25.46
CA ALA A 126 6.05 -4.35 26.44
C ALA A 126 5.43 -5.72 26.14
N VAL A 127 5.33 -6.08 24.85
CA VAL A 127 4.81 -7.39 24.42
C VAL A 127 5.84 -8.48 24.68
N LYS A 128 7.11 -8.22 24.35
CA LYS A 128 8.23 -9.12 24.64
C LYS A 128 8.28 -9.48 26.13
N SER A 129 8.24 -8.47 27.00
CA SER A 129 8.24 -8.69 28.46
C SER A 129 7.03 -9.48 28.95
N ASN A 130 5.84 -9.25 28.38
CA ASN A 130 4.65 -10.02 28.77
C ASN A 130 4.76 -11.50 28.35
N ILE A 131 5.20 -11.76 27.12
CA ILE A 131 5.41 -13.11 26.60
C ILE A 131 6.45 -13.86 27.45
N THR A 132 7.59 -13.25 27.76
CA THR A 132 8.64 -13.86 28.60
C THR A 132 8.13 -14.24 30.00
N ASN A 133 7.18 -13.47 30.54
CA ASN A 133 6.60 -13.73 31.86
C ASN A 133 5.38 -14.68 31.81
N SER A 134 4.95 -15.09 30.63
CA SER A 134 3.82 -15.99 30.43
C SER A 134 4.30 -17.43 30.21
N SER A 135 3.39 -18.41 30.34
CA SER A 135 3.70 -19.83 30.11
C SER A 135 3.55 -20.26 28.65
N VAL A 136 3.61 -19.32 27.70
CA VAL A 136 3.42 -19.61 26.27
C VAL A 136 4.68 -20.18 25.65
N ASP A 137 4.51 -21.08 24.67
CA ASP A 137 5.60 -21.56 23.84
C ASP A 137 6.06 -20.44 22.90
N THR A 138 7.27 -19.92 23.14
CA THR A 138 7.88 -18.86 22.34
C THR A 138 8.26 -19.30 20.92
N ASN A 139 8.23 -20.60 20.62
CA ASN A 139 8.37 -21.10 19.25
C ASN A 139 7.04 -21.08 18.49
N SER A 140 5.91 -21.02 19.18
CA SER A 140 4.59 -20.95 18.57
C SER A 140 4.18 -19.50 18.30
N LEU A 141 4.29 -19.08 17.03
CA LEU A 141 3.83 -17.75 16.59
C LEU A 141 2.34 -17.52 16.92
N GLU A 142 1.53 -18.57 16.84
CA GLU A 142 0.11 -18.49 17.20
C GLU A 142 -0.10 -18.16 18.68
N GLN A 143 0.63 -18.83 19.58
CA GLN A 143 0.51 -18.55 21.02
C GLN A 143 1.02 -17.15 21.36
N ILE A 144 2.16 -16.73 20.79
CA ILE A 144 2.67 -15.36 20.90
C ILE A 144 1.62 -14.35 20.45
N THR A 145 1.00 -14.58 19.30
CA THR A 145 0.00 -13.67 18.73
C THR A 145 -1.23 -13.58 19.63
N ARG A 146 -1.76 -14.71 20.08
CA ARG A 146 -2.92 -14.76 21.00
C ARG A 146 -2.63 -14.11 22.34
N GLU A 147 -1.42 -14.29 22.90
CA GLU A 147 -1.03 -13.66 24.15
C GLU A 147 -0.86 -12.15 24.00
N SER A 148 -0.28 -11.68 22.89
CA SER A 148 -0.21 -10.26 22.56
C SER A 148 -1.62 -9.64 22.47
N ILE A 149 -2.56 -10.28 21.77
CA ILE A 149 -3.96 -9.83 21.69
C ILE A 149 -4.58 -9.73 23.08
N LYS A 150 -4.40 -10.74 23.95
CA LYS A 150 -4.89 -10.70 25.34
C LYS A 150 -4.29 -9.56 26.13
N GLN A 151 -2.98 -9.33 26.01
CA GLN A 151 -2.31 -8.21 26.66
C GLN A 151 -2.91 -6.88 26.22
N GLN A 152 -3.06 -6.65 24.90
CA GLN A 152 -3.60 -5.40 24.38
C GLN A 152 -5.07 -5.22 24.80
N PHE A 153 -5.86 -6.29 24.84
CA PHE A 153 -7.22 -6.27 25.36
C PHE A 153 -7.25 -5.83 26.84
N ASN A 154 -6.36 -6.39 27.67
CA ASN A 154 -6.26 -6.00 29.08
C ASN A 154 -5.82 -4.55 29.24
N GLN A 155 -4.88 -4.08 28.41
CA GLN A 155 -4.41 -2.69 28.41
C GLN A 155 -5.54 -1.72 28.02
N LEU A 156 -6.33 -2.04 27.00
CA LEU A 156 -7.52 -1.27 26.63
C LEU A 156 -8.51 -1.19 27.80
N ASN A 157 -8.85 -2.31 28.44
CA ASN A 157 -9.78 -2.33 29.56
C ASN A 157 -9.24 -1.58 30.81
N ALA A 158 -7.92 -1.50 30.96
CA ALA A 158 -7.26 -0.77 32.03
C ALA A 158 -7.09 0.73 31.73
N HIS A 159 -7.12 1.14 30.46
CA HIS A 159 -6.98 2.54 30.05
C HIS A 159 -8.09 3.38 30.68
N SER A 160 -7.71 4.48 31.34
CA SER A 160 -8.60 5.28 32.21
C SER A 160 -9.90 5.70 31.52
N LEU A 161 -9.80 6.29 30.33
CA LEU A 161 -10.96 6.73 29.54
C LEU A 161 -11.84 5.57 29.06
N VAL A 162 -11.23 4.44 28.69
CA VAL A 162 -11.96 3.27 28.17
C VAL A 162 -12.74 2.63 29.31
N ARG A 163 -12.07 2.44 30.45
CA ARG A 163 -12.67 1.92 31.69
C ARG A 163 -13.85 2.75 32.16
N GLU A 164 -13.75 4.08 32.13
CA GLU A 164 -14.85 4.99 32.47
C GLU A 164 -16.09 4.70 31.61
N TYR A 165 -15.93 4.61 30.29
CA TYR A 165 -17.03 4.37 29.36
C TYR A 165 -17.62 2.96 29.49
N ILE A 166 -16.80 1.94 29.77
CA ILE A 166 -17.27 0.57 30.05
C ILE A 166 -18.11 0.57 31.32
N GLN A 167 -17.63 1.19 32.41
CA GLN A 167 -18.34 1.25 33.69
C GLN A 167 -19.66 2.02 33.61
N ALA A 168 -19.72 3.02 32.72
CA ALA A 168 -20.95 3.74 32.41
C ALA A 168 -21.93 2.96 31.50
N GLY A 169 -21.57 1.75 31.04
CA GLY A 169 -22.37 0.95 30.11
C GLY A 169 -22.47 1.54 28.71
N GLN A 170 -21.53 2.42 28.33
CA GLN A 170 -21.55 3.16 27.06
C GLN A 170 -20.66 2.54 25.98
N LEU A 171 -19.80 1.60 26.35
CA LEU A 171 -18.78 1.01 25.48
C LEU A 171 -18.62 -0.49 25.73
N ALA A 172 -18.56 -1.26 24.64
CA ALA A 172 -18.11 -2.64 24.65
C ALA A 172 -16.71 -2.77 24.02
N VAL A 173 -15.86 -3.66 24.54
CA VAL A 173 -14.53 -3.93 23.97
C VAL A 173 -14.43 -5.41 23.62
N PHE A 174 -13.95 -5.69 22.42
CA PHE A 174 -13.80 -7.03 21.89
C PHE A 174 -12.39 -7.24 21.36
N ALA A 175 -11.90 -8.48 21.45
CA ALA A 175 -10.62 -8.88 20.90
C ALA A 175 -10.79 -10.04 19.91
N TRP A 176 -10.30 -9.87 18.70
CA TRP A 176 -10.39 -10.79 17.57
C TRP A 176 -9.01 -11.28 17.14
N HIS A 177 -8.97 -12.52 16.66
CA HIS A 177 -7.84 -13.11 15.96
C HIS A 177 -8.32 -13.64 14.61
N TYR A 178 -7.92 -12.96 13.54
CA TYR A 178 -8.30 -13.30 12.17
C TYR A 178 -7.28 -14.25 11.50
N TYR A 179 -7.75 -15.35 10.92
CA TYR A 179 -6.91 -16.31 10.19
C TYR A 179 -7.02 -16.08 8.69
N PHE A 180 -5.92 -15.70 8.04
CA PHE A 180 -5.90 -15.51 6.59
C PHE A 180 -6.21 -16.81 5.84
N GLU A 181 -5.72 -17.95 6.32
CA GLU A 181 -5.75 -19.25 5.64
C GLU A 181 -7.18 -19.82 5.51
N THR A 182 -8.04 -19.47 6.46
CA THR A 182 -9.40 -20.03 6.58
C THR A 182 -10.49 -18.98 6.45
N GLY A 183 -10.16 -17.68 6.60
CA GLY A 183 -11.16 -16.63 6.66
C GLY A 183 -11.88 -16.54 8.01
N GLU A 184 -11.47 -17.37 8.98
CA GLU A 184 -12.12 -17.48 10.28
C GLU A 184 -11.68 -16.36 11.22
N VAL A 185 -12.60 -15.96 12.09
CA VAL A 185 -12.32 -15.02 13.17
C VAL A 185 -12.60 -15.72 14.49
N TYR A 186 -11.63 -15.69 15.39
CA TYR A 186 -11.80 -16.13 16.76
C TYR A 186 -11.93 -14.91 17.66
N TYR A 187 -12.83 -14.94 18.64
CA TYR A 187 -12.93 -13.90 19.66
C TYR A 187 -12.36 -14.38 20.99
N TYR A 188 -11.75 -13.48 21.76
CA TYR A 188 -11.31 -13.78 23.12
C TYR A 188 -12.48 -13.67 24.10
N SER A 189 -12.75 -14.73 24.86
CA SER A 189 -13.67 -14.73 26.00
C SER A 189 -12.88 -14.49 27.30
N PRO A 190 -13.07 -13.36 27.99
CA PRO A 190 -12.41 -13.11 29.27
C PRO A 190 -12.87 -14.05 30.39
N GLU A 191 -14.14 -14.48 30.34
CA GLU A 191 -14.75 -15.39 31.32
C GLU A 191 -14.12 -16.79 31.23
N GLU A 192 -14.01 -17.31 30.01
CA GLU A 192 -13.42 -18.63 29.75
C GLU A 192 -11.90 -18.60 29.60
N LYS A 193 -11.32 -17.40 29.47
CA LYS A 193 -9.89 -17.14 29.22
C LYS A 193 -9.32 -17.83 27.98
N GLN A 194 -10.14 -18.00 26.94
CA GLN A 194 -9.76 -18.68 25.70
C GLN A 194 -10.28 -17.96 24.45
N PHE A 195 -9.78 -18.38 23.29
CA PHE A 195 -10.26 -17.91 21.99
C PHE A 195 -11.28 -18.90 21.43
N ASN A 196 -12.47 -18.40 21.12
CA ASN A 196 -13.57 -19.18 20.58
C ASN A 196 -13.81 -18.81 19.12
N LEU A 197 -14.11 -19.79 18.28
CA LEU A 197 -14.48 -19.52 16.89
C LEU A 197 -15.77 -18.70 16.86
N TYR A 198 -15.77 -17.60 16.12
CA TYR A 198 -16.99 -16.85 15.87
C TYR A 198 -17.85 -17.59 14.84
N ASP A 199 -19.00 -18.08 15.29
CA ASP A 199 -20.02 -18.70 14.44
C ASP A 199 -21.21 -17.73 14.26
N PRO A 200 -21.42 -17.16 13.07
CA PRO A 200 -22.52 -16.22 12.84
C PRO A 200 -23.92 -16.84 13.03
N SER A 201 -24.05 -18.17 13.09
CA SER A 201 -25.32 -18.86 13.34
C SER A 201 -25.69 -19.01 14.82
N GLN A 202 -24.80 -18.65 15.75
CA GLN A 202 -24.97 -18.85 17.19
C GLN A 202 -25.03 -17.52 17.95
N GLU A 203 -25.81 -17.48 19.04
CA GLU A 203 -25.74 -16.39 20.02
C GLU A 203 -24.54 -16.60 20.96
N HIS A 204 -23.47 -15.83 20.76
CA HIS A 204 -22.25 -15.91 21.58
C HIS A 204 -22.31 -15.11 22.89
N GLY A 205 -23.47 -14.56 23.26
CA GLY A 205 -23.58 -13.59 24.37
C GLY A 205 -22.84 -12.25 24.11
N LEU A 206 -22.27 -12.08 22.91
CA LEU A 206 -21.55 -10.88 22.50
C LEU A 206 -22.55 -9.87 21.91
N SER A 207 -22.63 -8.70 22.53
CA SER A 207 -23.43 -7.56 22.09
C SER A 207 -22.75 -6.76 20.96
N PHE A 208 -22.18 -7.43 19.96
CA PHE A 208 -21.66 -6.71 18.79
C PHE A 208 -22.78 -5.99 18.05
N ASP A 209 -22.42 -4.86 17.44
CA ASP A 209 -23.17 -4.25 16.35
C ASP A 209 -23.57 -5.31 15.31
N VAL A 210 -24.88 -5.43 15.07
CA VAL A 210 -25.48 -6.42 14.15
C VAL A 210 -24.90 -6.28 12.74
N THR A 211 -24.61 -5.06 12.29
CA THR A 211 -24.06 -4.83 10.95
C THR A 211 -22.68 -5.46 10.78
N LEU A 212 -21.83 -5.47 11.82
CA LEU A 212 -20.52 -6.14 11.74
C LEU A 212 -20.65 -7.66 11.75
N LYS A 213 -21.62 -8.19 12.50
CA LYS A 213 -21.93 -9.64 12.50
C LYS A 213 -22.35 -10.10 11.11
N GLU A 214 -23.30 -9.38 10.51
CA GLU A 214 -23.80 -9.65 9.16
C GLU A 214 -22.70 -9.52 8.11
N GLY A 215 -21.87 -8.47 8.23
CA GLY A 215 -20.77 -8.25 7.29
C GLY A 215 -19.68 -9.32 7.38
N LEU A 216 -19.32 -9.76 8.59
CA LEU A 216 -18.40 -10.88 8.78
C LEU A 216 -18.97 -12.19 8.22
N ASN A 217 -20.27 -12.45 8.45
CA ASN A 217 -20.94 -13.61 7.85
C ASN A 217 -20.90 -13.55 6.32
N TYR A 218 -21.21 -12.39 5.73
CA TYR A 218 -21.17 -12.19 4.29
C TYR A 218 -19.76 -12.40 3.72
N PHE A 219 -18.74 -11.87 4.40
CA PHE A 219 -17.35 -12.10 4.03
C PHE A 219 -17.01 -13.59 4.00
N GLN A 220 -17.30 -14.32 5.08
CA GLN A 220 -16.98 -15.75 5.18
C GLN A 220 -17.74 -16.62 4.17
N GLN A 221 -19.02 -16.31 3.93
CA GLN A 221 -19.87 -17.11 3.04
C GLN A 221 -19.70 -16.79 1.56
N HIS A 222 -19.35 -15.54 1.20
CA HIS A 222 -19.39 -15.08 -0.19
C HIS A 222 -18.06 -14.53 -0.71
N LEU A 223 -17.37 -13.69 0.06
CA LEU A 223 -16.16 -13.00 -0.42
C LEU A 223 -14.89 -13.86 -0.26
N TYR A 224 -14.71 -14.46 0.91
CA TYR A 224 -13.56 -15.29 1.20
C TYR A 224 -13.41 -16.48 0.24
N PRO A 225 -14.48 -17.25 -0.11
CA PRO A 225 -14.36 -18.34 -1.08
C PRO A 225 -13.86 -17.89 -2.46
N GLN A 226 -14.22 -16.68 -2.90
CA GLN A 226 -13.76 -16.11 -4.18
C GLN A 226 -12.28 -15.71 -4.15
N GLN A 227 -11.76 -15.39 -2.97
CA GLN A 227 -10.39 -14.94 -2.75
C GLN A 227 -9.51 -15.97 -2.04
N GLN A 228 -9.98 -17.21 -1.88
CA GLN A 228 -9.29 -18.22 -1.08
C GLN A 228 -7.86 -18.49 -1.58
N THR A 229 -7.67 -18.54 -2.91
CA THR A 229 -6.34 -18.73 -3.50
C THR A 229 -5.41 -17.56 -3.17
N LEU A 230 -5.92 -16.31 -3.20
CA LEU A 230 -5.15 -15.13 -2.83
C LEU A 230 -4.70 -15.23 -1.35
N PHE A 231 -5.63 -15.46 -0.43
CA PHE A 231 -5.30 -15.53 1.00
C PHE A 231 -4.38 -16.70 1.36
N LYS A 232 -4.53 -17.87 0.73
CA LYS A 232 -3.59 -18.99 0.88
C LYS A 232 -2.18 -18.63 0.42
N ASN A 233 -2.04 -17.84 -0.64
CA ASN A 233 -0.72 -17.36 -1.07
C ASN A 233 -0.15 -16.35 -0.07
N LEU A 234 -0.97 -15.44 0.45
CA LEU A 234 -0.58 -14.41 1.42
C LEU A 234 -0.19 -14.98 2.80
N ALA A 235 -0.63 -16.18 3.15
CA ALA A 235 -0.18 -16.92 4.33
C ALA A 235 1.34 -17.16 4.32
N HIS A 236 1.92 -17.37 3.14
CA HIS A 236 3.35 -17.67 2.96
C HIS A 236 4.23 -16.41 2.97
N GLY A 237 3.64 -15.22 2.94
CA GLY A 237 4.37 -13.96 2.97
C GLY A 237 3.60 -12.83 2.30
N GLN A 238 4.07 -11.60 2.56
CA GLN A 238 3.57 -10.39 1.92
C GLN A 238 4.71 -9.65 1.24
N LYS A 239 4.40 -8.95 0.15
CA LYS A 239 5.35 -8.05 -0.51
C LYS A 239 4.62 -6.76 -0.91
N PRO A 240 4.10 -6.00 0.07
CA PRO A 240 3.45 -4.75 -0.21
C PRO A 240 4.43 -3.83 -0.92
N SER A 241 3.90 -3.07 -1.88
CA SER A 241 4.73 -2.23 -2.75
C SER A 241 4.78 -0.79 -2.28
N VAL A 242 3.92 -0.41 -1.35
CA VAL A 242 3.79 0.95 -0.83
C VAL A 242 3.54 0.93 0.68
N TYR A 243 4.12 1.89 1.38
CA TYR A 243 3.76 2.23 2.74
C TYR A 243 2.84 3.46 2.68
N PHE A 244 1.59 3.28 3.10
CA PHE A 244 0.55 4.29 3.00
C PHE A 244 0.19 4.82 4.40
N VAL A 245 0.39 6.12 4.62
CA VAL A 245 0.04 6.81 5.86
C VAL A 245 -1.20 7.65 5.60
N THR A 246 -2.27 7.42 6.36
CA THR A 246 -3.52 8.16 6.19
C THR A 246 -4.31 8.31 7.49
N CYS A 247 -5.43 9.04 7.44
CA CYS A 247 -6.16 9.43 8.63
C CYS A 247 -7.01 8.27 9.15
N SER A 248 -7.30 8.22 10.44
CA SER A 248 -8.24 7.26 11.05
C SER A 248 -9.71 7.46 10.65
N ASP A 249 -10.02 8.59 10.03
CA ASP A 249 -11.36 9.01 9.60
C ASP A 249 -12.14 7.91 8.87
N SER A 250 -13.38 7.65 9.30
CA SER A 250 -14.15 6.51 8.76
C SER A 250 -14.55 6.68 7.30
N ARG A 251 -14.48 7.89 6.75
CA ARG A 251 -14.82 8.20 5.35
C ARG A 251 -13.70 7.82 4.38
N VAL A 252 -12.50 7.58 4.90
CA VAL A 252 -11.34 7.18 4.09
C VAL A 252 -11.21 5.66 4.13
N ALA A 253 -11.32 5.03 2.95
CA ALA A 253 -11.17 3.59 2.76
C ALA A 253 -10.07 3.33 1.71
N PRO A 254 -8.79 3.22 2.11
CA PRO A 254 -7.67 3.12 1.16
C PRO A 254 -7.74 1.92 0.23
N ALA A 255 -8.13 0.74 0.72
CA ALA A 255 -8.28 -0.45 -0.12
C ALA A 255 -9.27 -0.21 -1.26
N ASP A 256 -10.36 0.51 -0.98
CA ASP A 256 -11.40 0.84 -1.94
C ASP A 256 -10.87 1.83 -2.98
N PHE A 257 -10.44 3.05 -2.60
CA PHE A 257 -10.09 4.04 -3.63
C PHE A 257 -8.77 3.74 -4.36
N LEU A 258 -7.90 2.90 -3.78
CA LEU A 258 -6.68 2.42 -4.46
C LEU A 258 -6.93 1.16 -5.31
N GLN A 259 -8.11 0.55 -5.23
CA GLN A 259 -8.41 -0.79 -5.80
C GLN A 259 -7.31 -1.80 -5.48
N ALA A 260 -6.81 -1.77 -4.25
CA ALA A 260 -5.67 -2.58 -3.84
C ALA A 260 -6.15 -3.90 -3.25
N ASP A 261 -5.55 -5.01 -3.70
CA ASP A 261 -5.82 -6.32 -3.12
C ASP A 261 -5.21 -6.43 -1.71
N PRO A 262 -5.73 -7.34 -0.85
CA PRO A 262 -5.01 -7.77 0.34
C PRO A 262 -3.57 -8.16 -0.02
N GLY A 263 -2.60 -7.67 0.76
CA GLY A 263 -1.17 -7.93 0.57
C GLY A 263 -0.39 -6.84 -0.16
N GLU A 264 -1.06 -5.81 -0.70
CA GLU A 264 -0.42 -4.86 -1.61
C GLU A 264 0.03 -3.54 -0.97
N VAL A 265 -0.67 -3.11 0.09
CA VAL A 265 -0.48 -1.81 0.73
C VAL A 265 -0.29 -2.01 2.22
N PHE A 266 0.89 -1.64 2.73
CA PHE A 266 1.15 -1.60 4.18
C PHE A 266 0.63 -0.26 4.72
N ILE A 267 -0.25 -0.24 5.72
CA ILE A 267 -1.02 0.97 6.08
C ILE A 267 -0.89 1.34 7.55
N THR A 268 -0.48 2.57 7.83
CA THR A 268 -0.63 3.19 9.15
C THR A 268 -1.78 4.19 9.12
N ARG A 269 -2.65 4.15 10.14
CA ARG A 269 -3.77 5.09 10.31
C ARG A 269 -3.77 5.69 11.69
N ASN A 270 -3.77 7.02 11.79
CA ASN A 270 -3.90 7.76 13.03
C ASN A 270 -4.66 9.08 12.83
N ILE A 271 -4.88 9.84 13.91
CA ILE A 271 -5.55 11.14 13.85
C ILE A 271 -4.73 12.11 12.98
N GLY A 272 -5.28 12.53 11.85
CA GLY A 272 -4.69 13.55 10.99
C GLY A 272 -3.51 13.09 10.13
N ASN A 273 -3.36 11.76 9.91
CA ASN A 273 -2.32 11.16 9.06
C ASN A 273 -0.90 11.65 9.40
N MET A 274 -0.62 11.77 10.69
CA MET A 274 0.59 12.38 11.23
C MET A 274 1.73 11.37 11.29
N VAL A 275 2.95 11.87 11.10
CA VAL A 275 4.19 11.14 11.38
C VAL A 275 5.05 12.06 12.25
N PRO A 276 5.43 11.65 13.46
CA PRO A 276 6.33 12.45 14.29
C PRO A 276 7.65 12.76 13.57
N PRO A 277 8.26 13.94 13.79
CA PRO A 277 9.62 14.18 13.33
C PRO A 277 10.58 13.21 14.02
N TRP A 278 11.67 12.87 13.34
CA TRP A 278 12.69 12.01 13.93
C TRP A 278 13.33 12.67 15.15
N ARG A 279 13.40 11.93 16.24
CA ARG A 279 14.13 12.28 17.45
C ARG A 279 14.78 11.03 18.01
N GLU A 280 16.03 11.15 18.43
CA GLU A 280 16.76 10.05 19.04
C GLU A 280 16.04 9.55 20.30
N GLY A 281 15.87 8.23 20.40
CA GLY A 281 15.21 7.57 21.53
C GLY A 281 13.69 7.77 21.62
N GLN A 282 13.05 8.48 20.67
CA GLN A 282 11.60 8.60 20.65
C GLN A 282 10.96 7.30 20.15
N ILE A 283 10.17 6.67 21.02
CA ILE A 283 9.40 5.46 20.69
C ILE A 283 8.02 5.87 20.20
N SER A 284 7.65 5.45 18.99
CA SER A 284 6.29 5.63 18.45
C SER A 284 5.95 4.50 17.49
N GLY A 285 4.64 4.21 17.37
CA GLY A 285 4.15 3.21 16.42
C GLY A 285 4.42 3.62 14.97
N GLU A 286 4.43 4.92 14.68
CA GLU A 286 4.74 5.48 13.36
C GLU A 286 6.22 5.27 12.99
N ALA A 287 7.15 5.48 13.93
CA ALA A 287 8.58 5.21 13.70
C ALA A 287 8.84 3.71 13.49
N ALA A 288 8.21 2.85 14.29
CA ALA A 288 8.28 1.40 14.12
C ALA A 288 7.71 0.98 12.76
N ALA A 289 6.56 1.52 12.34
CA ALA A 289 5.96 1.23 11.04
C ALA A 289 6.85 1.67 9.87
N LEU A 290 7.45 2.87 9.95
CA LEU A 290 8.36 3.37 8.93
C LEU A 290 9.62 2.49 8.83
N GLU A 291 10.22 2.12 9.97
CA GLU A 291 11.38 1.23 9.98
C GLU A 291 11.04 -0.16 9.42
N PHE A 292 9.94 -0.75 9.86
CA PHE A 292 9.48 -2.06 9.38
C PHE A 292 9.22 -2.04 7.87
N ALA A 293 8.54 -1.01 7.36
CA ALA A 293 8.28 -0.83 5.94
C ALA A 293 9.57 -0.80 5.11
N LEU A 294 10.60 -0.06 5.57
CA LEU A 294 11.82 0.17 4.79
C LEU A 294 12.86 -0.94 4.92
N LYS A 295 12.99 -1.54 6.10
CA LYS A 295 14.04 -2.53 6.39
C LYS A 295 13.56 -3.98 6.32
N GLN A 296 12.32 -4.27 6.73
CA GLN A 296 11.78 -5.63 6.73
C GLN A 296 10.99 -5.96 5.46
N LEU A 297 10.22 -4.99 4.94
CA LEU A 297 9.40 -5.17 3.74
C LEU A 297 10.05 -4.62 2.46
N GLU A 298 11.18 -3.89 2.61
CA GLU A 298 11.95 -3.29 1.51
C GLU A 298 11.10 -2.42 0.56
N ILE A 299 10.12 -1.72 1.12
CA ILE A 299 9.22 -0.84 0.37
C ILE A 299 10.00 0.34 -0.22
N LYS A 300 9.67 0.70 -1.47
CA LYS A 300 10.34 1.77 -2.24
C LYS A 300 9.48 3.02 -2.45
N ASP A 301 8.20 2.95 -2.11
CA ASP A 301 7.27 4.07 -2.24
C ASP A 301 6.57 4.29 -0.89
N ILE A 302 6.68 5.51 -0.36
CA ILE A 302 5.86 5.97 0.77
C ILE A 302 4.85 6.98 0.25
N VAL A 303 3.58 6.83 0.62
CA VAL A 303 2.53 7.80 0.32
C VAL A 303 1.95 8.33 1.62
N VAL A 304 1.98 9.65 1.81
CA VAL A 304 1.19 10.32 2.86
C VAL A 304 -0.04 10.90 2.20
N CYS A 305 -1.22 10.47 2.64
CA CYS A 305 -2.50 10.87 2.05
C CYS A 305 -3.39 11.57 3.08
N GLY A 306 -3.52 12.89 2.89
CA GLY A 306 -4.55 13.70 3.55
C GLY A 306 -5.90 13.58 2.81
N HIS A 307 -6.97 14.09 3.42
CA HIS A 307 -8.30 14.05 2.81
C HIS A 307 -9.14 15.31 3.02
N SER A 308 -10.14 15.53 2.17
CA SER A 308 -11.12 16.62 2.32
C SER A 308 -11.88 16.52 3.65
N GLU A 309 -12.35 17.65 4.18
CA GLU A 309 -13.15 17.74 5.41
C GLU A 309 -12.57 17.00 6.63
N CYS A 310 -11.24 16.97 6.77
CA CYS A 310 -10.57 16.23 7.85
C CYS A 310 -10.88 16.84 9.23
N GLY A 311 -11.51 16.04 10.11
CA GLY A 311 -11.86 16.48 11.47
C GLY A 311 -10.65 16.90 12.31
N ALA A 312 -9.52 16.22 12.12
CA ALA A 312 -8.25 16.58 12.76
C ALA A 312 -7.74 17.95 12.30
N MET A 313 -7.84 18.24 10.99
CA MET A 313 -7.41 19.54 10.44
C MET A 313 -8.36 20.66 10.85
N ASN A 314 -9.66 20.40 10.92
CA ASN A 314 -10.63 21.31 11.53
C ASN A 314 -10.24 21.67 12.98
N GLY A 315 -9.92 20.66 13.80
CA GLY A 315 -9.46 20.88 15.17
C GLY A 315 -8.10 21.60 15.27
N LEU A 316 -7.20 21.39 14.31
CA LEU A 316 -5.92 22.10 14.24
C LEU A 316 -6.10 23.57 13.85
N ALA A 317 -7.06 23.89 12.96
CA ALA A 317 -7.37 25.25 12.55
C ALA A 317 -7.89 26.10 13.72
N ASP A 318 -8.67 25.49 14.62
CA ASP A 318 -9.15 26.13 15.85
C ASP A 318 -9.09 25.17 17.04
N LEU A 319 -7.97 25.25 17.76
CA LEU A 319 -7.70 24.40 18.93
C LEU A 319 -8.67 24.66 20.09
N GLN A 320 -9.38 25.80 20.11
CA GLN A 320 -10.40 26.06 21.14
C GLN A 320 -11.61 25.14 20.97
N GLN A 321 -11.96 24.76 19.73
CA GLN A 321 -13.07 23.84 19.46
C GLN A 321 -12.81 22.44 20.01
N ILE A 322 -11.54 22.02 20.03
CA ILE A 322 -11.12 20.72 20.55
C ILE A 322 -10.48 20.80 21.94
N GLN A 323 -10.73 21.88 22.71
CA GLN A 323 -10.21 21.99 24.08
C GLN A 323 -10.68 20.85 25.01
N HIS A 324 -11.83 20.24 24.69
CA HIS A 324 -12.38 19.08 25.39
C HIS A 324 -11.69 17.75 25.00
N LEU A 325 -10.77 17.80 24.03
CA LEU A 325 -9.95 16.70 23.53
C LEU A 325 -8.45 17.04 23.68
N PRO A 326 -7.92 17.14 24.93
CA PRO A 326 -6.53 17.54 25.17
C PRO A 326 -5.48 16.61 24.53
N GLN A 327 -5.71 15.30 24.44
CA GLN A 327 -4.78 14.36 23.81
C GLN A 327 -4.72 14.59 22.31
N VAL A 328 -5.89 14.79 21.68
CA VAL A 328 -5.96 15.17 20.26
C VAL A 328 -5.26 16.51 20.03
N SER A 329 -5.54 17.54 20.85
CA SER A 329 -4.90 18.85 20.70
C SER A 329 -3.38 18.76 20.83
N SER A 330 -2.89 18.01 21.82
CA SER A 330 -1.46 17.78 22.06
C SER A 330 -0.81 17.06 20.88
N TRP A 331 -1.43 15.97 20.42
CA TRP A 331 -0.98 15.21 19.25
C TRP A 331 -0.86 16.07 18.00
N LEU A 332 -1.86 16.90 17.71
CA LEU A 332 -1.84 17.75 16.52
C LEU A 332 -0.74 18.81 16.60
N LYS A 333 -0.61 19.49 17.75
CA LYS A 333 0.41 20.53 17.99
C LYS A 333 1.84 19.99 17.91
N GLN A 334 2.11 18.82 18.49
CA GLN A 334 3.47 18.29 18.56
C GLN A 334 4.01 17.81 17.20
N ASN A 335 3.11 17.45 16.28
CA ASN A 335 3.46 16.90 14.98
C ASN A 335 3.27 17.88 13.81
N THR A 336 2.85 19.13 14.11
CA THR A 336 2.72 20.18 13.09
C THR A 336 3.50 21.44 13.50
N PRO A 337 4.22 22.08 12.57
CA PRO A 337 4.82 23.39 12.83
C PRO A 337 3.76 24.43 13.18
N GLU A 338 4.06 25.32 14.13
CA GLU A 338 3.13 26.39 14.56
C GLU A 338 2.70 27.33 13.41
N SER A 339 3.52 27.48 12.38
CA SER A 339 3.21 28.29 11.19
C SER A 339 2.07 27.72 10.33
N THR A 340 1.71 26.44 10.52
CA THR A 340 0.77 25.70 9.67
C THR A 340 -0.66 26.21 9.77
N THR A 341 -1.06 26.79 10.91
CA THR A 341 -2.45 27.23 11.18
C THR A 341 -2.83 28.55 10.51
N LYS A 342 -1.94 29.14 9.70
CA LYS A 342 -2.18 30.42 8.99
C LYS A 342 -2.86 30.27 7.62
N THR A 343 -3.32 29.07 7.26
CA THR A 343 -3.91 28.80 5.94
C THR A 343 -5.38 29.24 5.85
N ALA A 344 -5.84 29.54 4.63
CA ALA A 344 -7.15 30.16 4.39
C ALA A 344 -8.34 29.18 4.41
N SER A 345 -8.10 27.87 4.30
CA SER A 345 -9.16 26.85 4.23
C SER A 345 -8.69 25.48 4.73
N ILE A 346 -9.63 24.61 5.08
CA ILE A 346 -9.36 23.24 5.54
C ILE A 346 -8.69 22.37 4.46
N PRO A 347 -9.12 22.38 3.18
CA PRO A 347 -8.38 21.69 2.12
C PRO A 347 -6.91 22.12 2.03
N GLU A 348 -6.64 23.42 2.13
CA GLU A 348 -5.27 23.94 2.07
C GLU A 348 -4.46 23.54 3.32
N LEU A 349 -5.08 23.62 4.50
CA LEU A 349 -4.49 23.13 5.75
C LEU A 349 -4.13 21.64 5.65
N THR A 350 -5.02 20.81 5.11
CA THR A 350 -4.75 19.39 4.91
C THR A 350 -3.58 19.16 3.96
N ARG A 351 -3.52 19.88 2.82
CA ARG A 351 -2.41 19.78 1.86
C ARG A 351 -1.09 20.20 2.51
N GLN A 352 -1.07 21.32 3.22
CA GLN A 352 0.10 21.79 3.94
C GLN A 352 0.52 20.79 5.04
N ASN A 353 -0.43 20.25 5.81
CA ASN A 353 -0.14 19.20 6.79
C ASN A 353 0.51 17.99 6.12
N THR A 354 -0.03 17.54 4.99
CA THR A 354 0.53 16.42 4.22
C THR A 354 2.01 16.69 3.88
N LEU A 355 2.35 17.89 3.41
CA LEU A 355 3.74 18.29 3.14
C LEU A 355 4.60 18.35 4.41
N ASN A 356 4.06 18.80 5.54
CA ASN A 356 4.77 18.77 6.82
C ASN A 356 5.10 17.32 7.24
N GLN A 357 4.18 16.38 7.04
CA GLN A 357 4.41 14.97 7.35
C GLN A 357 5.45 14.33 6.40
N ILE A 358 5.50 14.76 5.14
CA ILE A 358 6.61 14.39 4.23
C ILE A 358 7.94 14.91 4.79
N ALA A 359 7.99 16.15 5.28
CA ALA A 359 9.20 16.71 5.88
C ALA A 359 9.62 15.94 7.15
N ASN A 360 8.66 15.55 7.99
CA ASN A 360 8.91 14.71 9.17
C ASN A 360 9.47 13.35 8.76
N ILE A 361 8.89 12.66 7.77
CA ILE A 361 9.42 11.39 7.23
C ILE A 361 10.85 11.56 6.69
N LYS A 362 11.11 12.63 5.93
CA LYS A 362 12.45 12.96 5.40
C LYS A 362 13.47 13.33 6.49
N SER A 363 13.05 13.54 7.74
CA SER A 363 13.98 13.76 8.86
C SER A 363 14.60 12.48 9.42
N TYR A 364 14.05 11.30 9.09
CA TYR A 364 14.57 10.01 9.56
C TYR A 364 15.87 9.62 8.83
N PRO A 365 16.94 9.21 9.53
CA PRO A 365 18.22 8.86 8.90
C PRO A 365 18.11 7.80 7.79
N THR A 366 17.40 6.69 8.04
CA THR A 366 17.20 5.63 7.03
C THR A 366 16.45 6.13 5.80
N VAL A 367 15.54 7.10 5.96
CA VAL A 367 14.83 7.71 4.82
C VAL A 367 15.79 8.59 4.01
N GLN A 368 16.61 9.41 4.68
CA GLN A 368 17.59 10.26 4.02
C GLN A 368 18.58 9.44 3.20
N GLU A 369 19.12 8.36 3.79
CA GLU A 369 20.02 7.42 3.13
C GLU A 369 19.39 6.82 1.87
N LYS A 370 18.16 6.29 1.97
CA LYS A 370 17.48 5.66 0.83
C LYS A 370 17.06 6.64 -0.25
N ILE A 371 16.68 7.87 0.10
CA ILE A 371 16.41 8.94 -0.88
C ILE A 371 17.71 9.31 -1.61
N ALA A 372 18.82 9.50 -0.89
CA ALA A 372 20.11 9.81 -1.49
C ALA A 372 20.60 8.71 -2.44
N ALA A 373 20.31 7.45 -2.10
CA ALA A 373 20.58 6.27 -2.94
C ALA A 373 19.58 6.09 -4.11
N LYS A 374 18.54 6.93 -4.23
CA LYS A 374 17.44 6.81 -5.20
C LYS A 374 16.68 5.48 -5.09
N GLU A 375 16.63 4.91 -3.89
CA GLU A 375 15.92 3.66 -3.58
C GLU A 375 14.52 3.89 -3.02
N LEU A 376 14.20 5.11 -2.60
CA LEU A 376 12.96 5.46 -1.94
C LEU A 376 12.35 6.73 -2.53
N ASN A 377 11.08 6.66 -2.88
CA ASN A 377 10.25 7.80 -3.26
C ASN A 377 9.24 8.10 -2.16
N VAL A 378 8.97 9.38 -1.92
CA VAL A 378 7.98 9.83 -0.93
C VAL A 378 7.00 10.77 -1.62
N HIS A 379 5.72 10.43 -1.58
CA HIS A 379 4.65 11.09 -2.32
C HIS A 379 3.63 11.71 -1.38
N ALA A 380 3.21 12.95 -1.65
CA ALA A 380 2.10 13.59 -0.95
C ALA A 380 0.84 13.52 -1.80
N TRP A 381 -0.22 12.94 -1.24
CA TRP A 381 -1.51 12.76 -1.87
C TRP A 381 -2.60 13.50 -1.07
N TYR A 382 -3.63 13.95 -1.77
CA TYR A 382 -4.83 14.53 -1.16
C TYR A 382 -6.05 13.90 -1.81
N TYR A 383 -6.86 13.20 -1.01
CA TYR A 383 -8.10 12.57 -1.46
C TYR A 383 -9.31 13.44 -1.13
N ASP A 384 -9.98 13.95 -2.16
CA ASP A 384 -11.32 14.52 -2.00
C ASP A 384 -12.37 13.42 -2.12
N PHE A 385 -12.78 12.85 -0.98
CA PHE A 385 -13.71 11.72 -0.97
C PHE A 385 -15.09 12.06 -1.53
N ALA A 386 -15.52 13.32 -1.42
CA ALA A 386 -16.84 13.72 -1.89
C ALA A 386 -16.89 13.78 -3.41
N GLN A 387 -15.79 14.21 -4.02
CA GLN A 387 -15.63 14.25 -5.47
C GLN A 387 -15.04 12.93 -6.02
N GLY A 388 -14.49 12.06 -5.17
CA GLY A 388 -13.79 10.85 -5.61
C GLY A 388 -12.47 11.16 -6.32
N GLU A 389 -11.90 12.34 -6.08
CA GLU A 389 -10.71 12.84 -6.77
C GLU A 389 -9.47 12.66 -5.91
N VAL A 390 -8.36 12.26 -6.53
CA VAL A 390 -7.04 12.24 -5.87
C VAL A 390 -6.15 13.24 -6.57
N TYR A 391 -5.50 14.08 -5.76
CA TYR A 391 -4.51 15.03 -6.20
C TYR A 391 -3.14 14.63 -5.67
N ILE A 392 -2.11 14.79 -6.48
CA ILE A 392 -0.74 14.37 -6.17
C ILE A 392 0.18 15.59 -6.22
N TYR A 393 0.98 15.77 -5.18
CA TYR A 393 1.93 16.88 -5.12
C TYR A 393 3.10 16.67 -6.08
N HIS A 394 3.36 17.68 -6.91
CA HIS A 394 4.52 17.74 -7.78
C HIS A 394 5.50 18.80 -7.30
N GLU A 395 6.70 18.35 -6.91
CA GLU A 395 7.72 19.19 -6.29
C GLU A 395 8.21 20.31 -7.21
N GLN A 396 8.36 20.05 -8.50
CA GLN A 396 8.81 21.06 -9.48
C GLN A 396 7.81 22.21 -9.67
N GLN A 397 6.51 21.92 -9.51
CA GLN A 397 5.44 22.89 -9.71
C GLN A 397 4.93 23.48 -8.40
N HIS A 398 5.40 22.96 -7.26
CA HIS A 398 4.91 23.31 -5.93
C HIS A 398 3.38 23.27 -5.82
N ALA A 399 2.76 22.27 -6.47
CA ALA A 399 1.30 22.20 -6.60
C ALA A 399 0.81 20.76 -6.51
N PHE A 400 -0.40 20.60 -5.97
CA PHE A 400 -1.17 19.36 -6.07
C PHE A 400 -1.91 19.35 -7.42
N LEU A 401 -1.57 18.40 -8.29
CA LEU A 401 -2.18 18.24 -9.60
C LEU A 401 -3.24 17.13 -9.56
N ASP A 402 -4.26 17.24 -10.41
CA ASP A 402 -5.24 16.18 -10.58
C ASP A 402 -4.61 14.88 -11.11
N LEU A 403 -5.37 13.79 -11.07
CA LEU A 403 -4.91 12.46 -11.44
C LEU A 403 -4.47 12.38 -12.90
N GLU A 404 -5.23 12.93 -13.85
CA GLU A 404 -4.95 12.82 -15.28
C GLU A 404 -3.68 13.61 -15.65
N THR A 405 -3.53 14.82 -15.10
CA THR A 405 -2.30 15.62 -15.22
C THR A 405 -1.10 14.88 -14.62
N SER A 406 -1.27 14.27 -13.44
CA SER A 406 -0.22 13.52 -12.75
C SER A 406 0.22 12.26 -13.52
N ILE A 407 -0.74 11.52 -14.08
CA ILE A 407 -0.47 10.37 -14.96
C ILE A 407 0.31 10.82 -16.18
N THR A 408 -0.12 11.91 -16.83
CA THR A 408 0.54 12.46 -18.01
C THR A 408 2.01 12.77 -17.72
N GLN A 409 2.29 13.50 -16.64
CA GLN A 409 3.66 13.84 -16.25
C GLN A 409 4.50 12.63 -15.86
N ALA A 410 3.90 11.64 -15.19
CA ALA A 410 4.59 10.41 -14.84
C ALA A 410 4.98 9.60 -16.10
N LEU A 411 4.08 9.49 -17.07
CA LEU A 411 4.31 8.81 -18.34
C LEU A 411 5.28 9.56 -19.27
N SER A 412 5.38 10.88 -19.15
CA SER A 412 6.33 11.70 -19.92
C SER A 412 7.65 11.98 -19.17
N SER A 413 7.87 11.38 -18.00
CA SER A 413 9.05 11.65 -17.18
C SER A 413 10.33 11.01 -17.74
N THR A 414 11.49 11.58 -17.41
CA THR A 414 12.79 10.99 -17.77
C THR A 414 12.96 9.57 -17.22
N LEU A 415 12.43 9.29 -16.03
CA LEU A 415 12.43 7.95 -15.45
C LEU A 415 11.63 6.96 -16.31
N MET A 416 10.49 7.38 -16.86
CA MET A 416 9.71 6.56 -17.78
C MET A 416 10.47 6.32 -19.08
N SER A 417 11.05 7.37 -19.69
CA SER A 417 11.91 7.21 -20.88
C SER A 417 13.02 6.17 -20.64
N THR A 418 13.73 6.22 -19.51
CA THR A 418 14.76 5.23 -19.17
C THR A 418 14.20 3.81 -19.10
N ARG A 419 13.05 3.62 -18.44
CA ARG A 419 12.41 2.29 -18.35
C ARG A 419 11.99 1.75 -19.72
N ILE A 420 11.43 2.60 -20.57
CA ILE A 420 11.06 2.22 -21.93
C ILE A 420 12.29 1.81 -22.72
N HIS A 421 13.38 2.60 -22.65
CA HIS A 421 14.62 2.27 -23.35
C HIS A 421 15.21 0.94 -22.87
N GLU A 422 15.23 0.68 -21.56
CA GLU A 422 15.67 -0.61 -21.01
C GLU A 422 14.78 -1.78 -21.44
N PHE A 423 13.46 -1.58 -21.48
CA PHE A 423 12.50 -2.56 -21.96
C PHE A 423 12.76 -2.91 -23.44
N VAL A 424 12.84 -1.89 -24.30
CA VAL A 424 13.10 -2.07 -25.73
C VAL A 424 14.46 -2.73 -25.95
N GLN A 425 15.50 -2.31 -25.24
CA GLN A 425 16.83 -2.94 -25.28
C GLN A 425 16.75 -4.44 -25.01
N LYS A 426 16.00 -4.87 -23.98
CA LYS A 426 15.80 -6.30 -23.68
C LYS A 426 15.09 -7.03 -24.82
N LYS A 427 14.06 -6.41 -25.42
CA LYS A 427 13.34 -6.98 -26.56
C LYS A 427 14.22 -7.16 -27.78
N VAL A 428 15.05 -6.17 -28.10
CA VAL A 428 16.02 -6.28 -29.20
C VAL A 428 17.02 -7.38 -28.92
N THR A 429 17.58 -7.47 -27.71
CA THR A 429 18.50 -8.54 -27.35
C THR A 429 17.86 -9.92 -27.52
N ALA A 430 16.63 -10.12 -27.02
CA ALA A 430 15.90 -11.38 -27.17
C ALA A 430 15.58 -11.73 -28.64
N PHE A 431 15.24 -10.73 -29.45
CA PHE A 431 14.99 -10.91 -30.89
C PHE A 431 16.26 -11.37 -31.62
N VAL A 432 17.40 -10.70 -31.38
CA VAL A 432 18.67 -11.08 -32.02
C VAL A 432 19.16 -12.44 -31.54
N GLU A 433 19.00 -12.77 -30.25
CA GLU A 433 19.31 -14.11 -29.72
C GLU A 433 18.47 -15.20 -30.38
N THR A 434 17.19 -14.92 -30.66
CA THR A 434 16.30 -15.83 -31.38
C THR A 434 16.78 -16.02 -32.81
N LEU A 435 17.08 -14.94 -33.54
CA LEU A 435 17.63 -15.01 -34.90
C LEU A 435 18.93 -15.80 -34.94
N LEU A 436 19.80 -15.59 -33.96
CA LEU A 436 21.02 -16.37 -33.83
C LEU A 436 20.71 -17.85 -33.72
N ARG A 437 19.70 -18.25 -32.93
CA ARG A 437 19.30 -19.65 -32.76
C ARG A 437 18.63 -20.27 -33.99
N THR A 438 17.81 -19.51 -34.73
CA THR A 438 16.94 -20.05 -35.79
C THR A 438 17.44 -19.85 -37.22
N HIS A 439 18.35 -18.90 -37.49
CA HIS A 439 18.79 -18.52 -38.85
C HIS A 439 20.31 -18.64 -39.09
N ARG A 440 20.74 -18.46 -40.35
CA ARG A 440 22.17 -18.43 -40.76
C ARG A 440 22.84 -17.20 -40.16
N LEU A 441 24.02 -17.40 -39.55
CA LEU A 441 24.83 -16.40 -38.86
C LEU A 441 24.99 -15.05 -39.62
N ASP A 442 24.95 -15.09 -40.94
CA ASP A 442 25.11 -13.92 -41.80
C ASP A 442 23.92 -12.95 -41.75
N GLU A 443 22.69 -13.45 -41.57
CA GLU A 443 21.49 -12.60 -41.41
C GLU A 443 21.57 -11.82 -40.09
N ALA A 444 21.95 -12.50 -39.01
CA ALA A 444 22.14 -11.86 -37.71
C ALA A 444 23.29 -10.83 -37.73
N LYS A 445 24.40 -11.13 -38.42
CA LYS A 445 25.50 -10.17 -38.62
C LYS A 445 25.07 -8.94 -39.41
N ASN A 446 24.32 -9.13 -40.49
CA ASN A 446 23.82 -8.02 -41.32
C ASN A 446 22.88 -7.12 -40.52
N LEU A 447 21.95 -7.71 -39.77
CA LEU A 447 21.03 -6.98 -38.90
C LEU A 447 21.78 -6.14 -37.85
N VAL A 448 22.74 -6.75 -37.14
CA VAL A 448 23.52 -6.07 -36.10
C VAL A 448 24.36 -4.94 -36.70
N THR A 449 24.87 -5.13 -37.93
CA THR A 449 25.57 -4.08 -38.66
C THR A 449 24.64 -2.92 -39.01
N GLN A 450 23.43 -3.19 -39.50
CA GLN A 450 22.42 -2.16 -39.77
C GLN A 450 21.98 -1.41 -38.52
N LEU A 451 21.77 -2.12 -37.40
CA LEU A 451 21.43 -1.51 -36.12
C LEU A 451 22.54 -0.61 -35.59
N ARG A 452 23.82 -0.93 -35.85
CA ARG A 452 24.94 -0.05 -35.51
C ARG A 452 25.03 1.20 -36.36
N LEU A 453 24.77 1.07 -37.66
CA LEU A 453 24.80 2.22 -38.58
C LEU A 453 23.68 3.22 -38.28
N THR A 454 22.51 2.71 -37.92
CA THR A 454 21.34 3.55 -37.60
C THR A 454 21.31 4.00 -36.15
N GLY A 455 21.90 3.23 -35.23
CA GLY A 455 21.87 3.49 -33.79
C GLY A 455 20.46 3.46 -33.18
N SER A 456 19.46 3.01 -33.94
CA SER A 456 18.04 3.13 -33.61
C SER A 456 17.28 1.86 -33.94
N VAL A 457 16.28 1.57 -33.11
CA VAL A 457 15.35 0.45 -33.32
C VAL A 457 14.43 0.64 -34.52
N THR A 458 14.39 1.82 -35.16
CA THR A 458 13.54 2.05 -36.33
C THR A 458 13.80 1.06 -37.47
N ALA A 459 15.04 0.58 -37.62
CA ALA A 459 15.39 -0.40 -38.65
C ALA A 459 14.74 -1.79 -38.43
N ILE A 460 14.30 -2.08 -37.21
CA ILE A 460 13.71 -3.37 -36.82
C ILE A 460 12.32 -3.26 -36.23
N TRP A 461 11.74 -2.04 -36.18
CA TRP A 461 10.46 -1.81 -35.52
C TRP A 461 9.33 -2.61 -36.16
N ASP A 462 9.35 -2.82 -37.47
CA ASP A 462 8.36 -3.64 -38.16
C ASP A 462 8.33 -5.11 -37.68
N TYR A 463 9.40 -5.57 -37.02
CA TYR A 463 9.51 -6.94 -36.49
C TYR A 463 9.20 -7.05 -35.00
N ILE A 464 9.59 -6.04 -34.21
CA ILE A 464 9.43 -6.07 -32.73
C ILE A 464 8.30 -5.18 -32.22
N GLY A 465 7.79 -4.27 -33.07
CA GLY A 465 6.90 -3.19 -32.71
C GLY A 465 5.55 -3.67 -32.18
N GLU A 466 4.95 -4.66 -32.83
CA GLU A 466 3.65 -5.22 -32.40
C GLU A 466 3.73 -5.83 -30.98
N GLU A 467 4.80 -6.59 -30.69
CA GLU A 467 5.03 -7.15 -29.37
C GLU A 467 5.33 -6.07 -28.33
N CYS A 468 6.15 -5.07 -28.68
CA CYS A 468 6.44 -3.94 -27.80
C CYS A 468 5.18 -3.13 -27.49
N GLU A 469 4.35 -2.81 -28.49
CA GLU A 469 3.09 -2.09 -28.33
C GLU A 469 2.12 -2.88 -27.44
N ARG A 470 1.97 -4.18 -27.68
CA ARG A 470 1.10 -5.05 -26.86
C ARG A 470 1.55 -5.10 -25.41
N GLU A 471 2.84 -5.23 -25.14
CA GLU A 471 3.36 -5.32 -23.77
C GLU A 471 3.34 -3.99 -23.04
N LEU A 472 3.70 -2.89 -23.72
CA LEU A 472 3.55 -1.55 -23.16
C LEU A 472 2.08 -1.22 -22.90
N TRP A 473 1.16 -1.67 -23.77
CA TRP A 473 -0.28 -1.51 -23.55
C TRP A 473 -0.76 -2.34 -22.36
N SER A 474 -0.31 -3.59 -22.23
CA SER A 474 -0.59 -4.41 -21.05
C SER A 474 -0.12 -3.75 -19.75
N GLU A 475 1.08 -3.16 -19.77
CA GLU A 475 1.67 -2.55 -18.57
C GLU A 475 1.10 -1.15 -18.25
N TYR A 476 0.85 -0.30 -19.25
CA TYR A 476 0.51 1.12 -19.04
C TYR A 476 -0.82 1.55 -19.67
N GLY A 477 -1.46 0.72 -20.48
CA GLY A 477 -2.66 1.05 -21.26
C GLY A 477 -3.86 1.46 -20.40
N GLU A 478 -4.03 0.85 -19.21
CA GLU A 478 -5.11 1.24 -18.27
C GLU A 478 -4.98 2.66 -17.70
N LEU A 479 -3.82 3.30 -17.85
CA LEU A 479 -3.64 4.72 -17.51
C LEU A 479 -4.12 5.65 -18.63
N CYS A 480 -4.29 5.10 -19.84
CA CYS A 480 -4.70 5.80 -21.05
C CYS A 480 -6.17 5.47 -21.36
N ASP A 481 -6.83 6.33 -22.13
CA ASP A 481 -8.26 6.13 -22.42
C ASP A 481 -8.48 5.08 -23.53
N ASN A 482 -7.53 4.96 -24.46
CA ASN A 482 -7.46 3.96 -25.51
C ASN A 482 -6.06 3.96 -26.16
N ILE A 483 -5.82 3.09 -27.13
CA ILE A 483 -4.52 2.94 -27.82
C ILE A 483 -4.10 4.19 -28.61
N HIS A 484 -5.04 5.10 -28.93
CA HIS A 484 -4.77 6.36 -29.62
C HIS A 484 -4.60 7.55 -28.68
N ASP A 485 -4.65 7.32 -27.37
CA ASP A 485 -4.38 8.35 -26.36
C ASP A 485 -2.98 8.94 -26.56
N SER A 486 -2.89 10.27 -26.57
CA SER A 486 -1.63 11.01 -26.76
C SER A 486 -0.51 10.55 -25.83
N ARG A 487 -0.84 10.11 -24.61
CA ARG A 487 0.11 9.58 -23.63
C ARG A 487 0.70 8.25 -24.10
N PHE A 488 -0.14 7.33 -24.56
CA PHE A 488 0.33 6.04 -25.06
C PHE A 488 1.12 6.21 -26.36
N VAL A 489 0.63 7.05 -27.26
CA VAL A 489 1.35 7.42 -28.49
C VAL A 489 2.74 7.99 -28.18
N TYR A 490 2.87 8.80 -27.12
CA TYR A 490 4.16 9.27 -26.63
C TYR A 490 5.07 8.13 -26.18
N LEU A 491 4.57 7.15 -25.41
CA LEU A 491 5.37 6.00 -24.98
C LEU A 491 5.92 5.21 -26.17
N ILE A 492 5.11 5.01 -27.21
CA ILE A 492 5.55 4.32 -28.44
C ILE A 492 6.55 5.16 -29.22
N ALA A 493 6.32 6.47 -29.34
CA ALA A 493 7.28 7.38 -29.97
C ALA A 493 8.62 7.39 -29.23
N GLU A 494 8.61 7.32 -27.90
CA GLU A 494 9.82 7.24 -27.07
C GLU A 494 10.51 5.88 -27.22
N ALA A 495 9.76 4.78 -27.25
CA ALA A 495 10.30 3.45 -27.52
C ALA A 495 11.10 3.38 -28.82
N LYS A 496 10.60 4.05 -29.88
CA LYS A 496 11.29 4.15 -31.18
C LYS A 496 12.60 4.94 -31.15
N LYS A 497 12.81 5.79 -30.14
CA LYS A 497 14.05 6.56 -29.95
C LYS A 497 15.13 5.80 -29.19
N THR A 498 14.85 4.57 -28.72
CA THR A 498 15.82 3.77 -27.97
C THR A 498 17.13 3.62 -28.74
N VAL A 499 18.21 4.10 -28.13
CA VAL A 499 19.58 3.90 -28.61
C VAL A 499 20.09 2.58 -28.06
N LEU A 500 20.54 1.69 -28.96
CA LEU A 500 20.90 0.32 -28.60
C LEU A 500 22.36 0.19 -28.18
N ASN A 501 22.58 -0.51 -27.07
CA ASN A 501 23.87 -1.11 -26.75
C ASN A 501 23.92 -2.55 -27.28
N LEU A 502 24.77 -2.80 -28.27
CA LEU A 502 24.88 -4.10 -28.95
C LEU A 502 26.16 -4.86 -28.58
N ASP A 503 26.90 -4.43 -27.57
CA ASP A 503 28.22 -5.00 -27.26
C ASP A 503 28.12 -6.46 -26.80
N SER A 504 27.14 -6.77 -25.94
CA SER A 504 26.86 -8.14 -25.50
C SER A 504 26.45 -9.04 -26.67
N VAL A 505 25.62 -8.52 -27.57
CA VAL A 505 25.15 -9.22 -28.76
C VAL A 505 26.31 -9.48 -29.74
N GLN A 506 27.24 -8.53 -29.89
CA GLN A 506 28.44 -8.73 -30.70
C GLN A 506 29.35 -9.82 -30.12
N GLN A 507 29.59 -9.83 -28.82
CA GLN A 507 30.39 -10.87 -28.18
C GLN A 507 29.79 -12.26 -28.41
N GLN A 508 28.45 -12.38 -28.35
CA GLN A 508 27.75 -13.62 -28.68
C GLN A 508 27.90 -14.02 -30.16
N LEU A 509 27.81 -13.06 -31.10
CA LEU A 509 28.04 -13.29 -32.53
C LEU A 509 29.46 -13.80 -32.81
N GLU A 510 30.46 -13.18 -32.19
CA GLU A 510 31.87 -13.56 -32.34
C GLU A 510 32.14 -14.95 -31.75
N HIS A 511 31.57 -15.25 -30.59
CA HIS A 511 31.64 -16.58 -29.99
C HIS A 511 31.00 -17.64 -30.90
N LYS A 512 29.82 -17.35 -31.43
CA LYS A 512 29.10 -18.27 -32.33
C LYS A 512 29.83 -18.47 -33.67
N ALA A 513 30.45 -17.41 -34.20
CA ALA A 513 31.29 -17.49 -35.40
C ALA A 513 32.54 -18.38 -35.21
N ARG A 514 33.01 -18.52 -33.96
CA ARG A 514 34.15 -19.39 -33.60
C ARG A 514 33.75 -20.83 -33.27
N SER A 515 32.44 -21.14 -33.26
CA SER A 515 31.92 -22.49 -32.99
C SER A 515 31.91 -23.34 -34.28
N PRO A 516 32.42 -24.59 -34.30
CA PRO A 516 32.70 -25.34 -35.53
C PRO A 516 31.48 -25.96 -36.26
N SER A 517 30.28 -25.38 -36.21
CA SER A 517 29.06 -25.97 -36.81
C SER A 517 28.31 -25.12 -37.85
N ALA A 518 28.90 -24.05 -38.39
CA ALA A 518 28.23 -23.21 -39.40
C ALA A 518 28.92 -23.27 -40.77
N THR A 519 28.70 -24.34 -41.54
CA THR A 519 29.00 -24.39 -42.98
C THR A 519 27.70 -24.39 -43.79
N GLY A 520 27.49 -23.36 -44.61
CA GLY A 520 26.35 -23.28 -45.53
C GLY A 520 26.23 -21.92 -46.22
N PHE A 521 27.11 -21.66 -47.18
CA PHE A 521 27.12 -20.45 -48.01
C PHE A 521 25.88 -20.35 -48.93
N GLY A 522 25.37 -19.12 -49.09
CA GLY A 522 24.46 -18.73 -50.17
C GLY A 522 23.94 -17.31 -49.97
N LEU A 523 24.36 -16.37 -50.83
CA LEU A 523 23.83 -15.01 -50.93
C LEU A 523 22.39 -15.06 -51.46
N PHE A 524 21.41 -14.63 -50.66
CA PHE A 524 20.05 -14.34 -51.14
C PHE A 524 19.49 -13.08 -50.46
N GLN A 525 18.72 -12.32 -51.24
CA GLN A 525 17.97 -11.14 -50.78
C GLN A 525 16.87 -11.55 -49.80
N ILE A 526 16.59 -10.68 -48.83
CA ILE A 526 15.51 -10.81 -47.86
C ILE A 526 14.18 -10.88 -48.62
N THR A 527 13.46 -12.00 -48.57
CA THR A 527 12.07 -12.10 -49.02
C THR A 527 11.12 -12.38 -47.84
N PRO A 528 9.85 -11.92 -47.90
CA PRO A 528 8.87 -12.09 -46.82
C PRO A 528 8.54 -13.54 -46.46
N GLU A 529 8.91 -14.51 -47.30
CA GLU A 529 8.49 -15.92 -47.20
C GLU A 529 9.36 -16.72 -46.21
N VAL A 530 10.59 -16.28 -45.90
CA VAL A 530 11.49 -17.00 -44.96
C VAL A 530 11.10 -16.80 -43.48
N LEU A 531 10.26 -15.81 -43.18
CA LEU A 531 9.78 -15.49 -41.82
C LEU A 531 8.34 -15.98 -41.52
N ALA A 532 7.64 -16.57 -42.50
CA ALA A 532 6.24 -16.97 -42.35
C ALA A 532 6.01 -18.26 -41.55
N ALA A 533 7.06 -18.94 -41.06
CA ALA A 533 6.93 -20.13 -40.22
C ALA A 533 6.68 -19.80 -38.73
N LYS A 534 5.68 -18.95 -38.44
CA LYS A 534 5.15 -18.76 -37.07
C LYS A 534 3.72 -18.20 -36.99
N ASN A 535 2.95 -18.23 -38.09
CA ASN A 535 1.60 -17.67 -38.13
C ASN A 535 0.45 -18.70 -38.29
N GLU A 536 0.65 -19.98 -37.94
CA GLU A 536 -0.44 -20.98 -37.98
C GLU A 536 -0.97 -21.46 -36.61
N CYS A 537 -0.63 -20.82 -35.48
CA CYS A 537 -1.14 -21.28 -34.17
C CYS A 537 -1.95 -20.25 -33.36
N CYS A 538 -2.23 -19.05 -33.86
CA CYS A 538 -2.99 -18.03 -33.11
C CYS A 538 -3.98 -17.22 -33.98
N ARG A 539 -4.74 -17.90 -34.83
CA ARG A 539 -6.02 -17.37 -35.34
C ARG A 539 -7.18 -18.16 -34.73
N CYS A 540 -7.50 -17.84 -33.49
CA CYS A 540 -8.86 -17.95 -32.96
C CYS A 540 -8.99 -17.05 -31.74
N SER A 541 -10.07 -16.26 -31.72
CA SER A 541 -10.56 -15.43 -30.61
C SER A 541 -10.08 -13.97 -30.55
N LEU A 542 -10.44 -13.20 -31.58
CA LEU A 542 -10.89 -11.81 -31.42
C LEU A 542 -12.17 -11.64 -32.26
N MET A 543 -13.30 -11.89 -31.60
CA MET A 543 -14.61 -11.29 -31.89
C MET A 543 -15.20 -10.89 -30.53
#